data_AF-A0A1H3SHC8-F1
#
_entry.id   AF-A0A1H3SHC8-F1
#
_cell.length_a   1.000
_cell.length_b   1.000
_cell.length_c   1.000
_cell.angle_alpha   90.00
_cell.angle_beta   90.00
_cell.angle_gamma   90.00
#
_symmetry.space_group_name_H-M   'P 1'
#
loop_
_entity.id
_entity.type
_entity.pdbx_description
1 polymer ?
#
loop_
_entity_poly.entity_id
_entity_poly.type
_entity_poly.pdbx_seq_one_letter_code
_entity_poly.pdbx_strand_id
1 'polypeptide(L)' 'MHRYKTVIEELYPDDEDYPLQCEIETIELRKLLLVWFEELTQYRYTRGEIKKEQKEIILNWIEEQQKIGDKLEENLKR' A
#
# COMPACT_ATOMS: atom_id res chain seq x y z
N MET A 1 -12.77 14.12 -13.49
CA MET A 1 -12.51 13.34 -12.27
C MET A 1 -11.47 12.25 -12.58
N HIS A 2 -10.24 12.64 -12.93
CA HIS A 2 -9.18 11.73 -13.44
C HIS A 2 -7.80 12.00 -12.81
N ARG A 3 -7.71 12.75 -11.71
CA ARG A 3 -6.42 13.29 -11.21
C ARG A 3 -5.65 12.39 -10.25
N TYR A 4 -6.26 11.30 -9.74
CA TYR A 4 -5.69 10.50 -8.65
C TYR A 4 -5.79 9.01 -8.96
N LYS A 5 -5.29 8.61 -10.13
CA LYS A 5 -5.19 7.20 -10.54
C LYS A 5 -3.73 6.82 -10.73
N THR A 6 -3.43 5.58 -10.43
CA THR A 6 -2.16 4.91 -10.71
C THR A 6 -2.44 3.73 -11.62
N VAL A 7 -1.60 3.54 -12.62
CA VAL A 7 -1.60 2.35 -13.48
C VAL A 7 -0.56 1.39 -12.93
N ILE A 8 -0.97 0.15 -12.68
CA ILE A 8 -0.08 -0.97 -12.38
C ILE A 8 -0.02 -1.83 -13.62
N GLU A 9 1.18 -2.02 -14.14
CA GLU A 9 1.43 -2.85 -15.32
C GLU A 9 1.98 -4.21 -14.89
N GLU A 10 1.65 -5.25 -15.64
CA GLU A 10 2.25 -6.56 -15.50
C GLU A 10 3.77 -6.49 -15.70
N LEU A 11 4.51 -7.10 -14.78
CA LEU A 11 5.98 -7.08 -14.82
C LEU A 11 6.57 -7.99 -15.89
N TYR A 12 5.85 -9.06 -16.26
CA TYR A 12 6.29 -10.10 -17.19
C TYR A 12 5.16 -10.49 -18.15
N PRO A 13 4.82 -9.61 -19.11
CA PRO A 13 3.74 -9.87 -20.04
C PRO A 13 4.14 -10.93 -21.08
N ASP A 14 3.18 -11.77 -21.47
CA ASP A 14 3.35 -12.71 -22.60
C ASP A 14 3.44 -11.98 -23.96
N ASP A 15 2.85 -10.77 -24.04
CA ASP A 15 2.89 -9.85 -25.18
C ASP A 15 3.42 -8.49 -24.71
N GLU A 16 4.66 -8.17 -25.07
CA GLU A 16 5.33 -6.92 -24.67
C GLU A 16 4.62 -5.66 -25.21
N ASP A 17 3.87 -5.76 -26.31
CA ASP A 17 3.14 -4.64 -26.88
C ASP A 17 1.81 -4.35 -26.15
N TYR A 18 1.27 -5.35 -25.45
CA TYR A 18 -0.02 -5.27 -24.75
C TYR A 18 0.03 -5.88 -23.34
N PRO A 19 0.85 -5.34 -22.43
CA PRO A 19 0.88 -5.81 -21.05
C PRO A 19 -0.49 -5.63 -20.37
N LEU A 20 -0.86 -6.55 -19.49
CA LEU A 20 -2.05 -6.36 -18.66
C LEU A 20 -1.84 -5.14 -17.75
N GLN A 21 -2.82 -4.23 -17.75
CA GLN A 21 -2.81 -3.02 -16.93
C GLN A 21 -4.01 -2.98 -15.99
N CYS A 22 -3.78 -2.52 -14.76
CA CYS A 22 -4.80 -2.23 -13.77
C CYS A 22 -4.76 -0.75 -13.41
N GLU A 23 -5.84 -0.03 -13.68
CA GLU A 23 -6.05 1.31 -13.10
C GLU A 23 -6.61 1.18 -11.69
N ILE A 24 -5.92 1.78 -10.72
CA ILE A 24 -6.33 1.84 -9.33
C ILE A 24 -6.35 3.30 -8.86
N GLU A 25 -7.31 3.66 -8.03
CA GLU A 25 -7.27 4.97 -7.39
C GLU A 25 -6.06 5.05 -6.45
N THR A 26 -5.34 6.17 -6.45
CA THR A 26 -4.12 6.33 -5.64
C THR A 26 -4.39 6.13 -4.15
N ILE A 27 -5.61 6.45 -3.68
CA ILE A 27 -6.01 6.20 -2.29
C ILE A 27 -6.17 4.70 -1.99
N GLU A 28 -6.68 3.92 -2.94
CA GLU A 28 -6.83 2.47 -2.83
C GLU A 28 -5.47 1.76 -2.91
N LEU A 29 -4.60 2.21 -3.82
CA LEU A 29 -3.22 1.72 -3.87
C LEU A 29 -2.48 1.95 -2.55
N ARG A 30 -2.65 3.12 -1.94
CA ARG A 30 -2.06 3.42 -0.64
C ARG A 30 -2.54 2.46 0.44
N LYS A 31 -3.85 2.15 0.50
CA LYS A 31 -4.40 1.18 1.46
C LYS A 31 -3.79 -0.21 1.26
N LEU A 32 -3.70 -0.66 0.01
CA LEU A 32 -3.08 -1.94 -0.33
C LEU A 32 -1.62 -2.03 0.15
N LEU A 33 -0.84 -0.96 -0.06
CA LEU A 33 0.56 -0.89 0.37
C LEU A 33 0.70 -0.92 1.90
N LEU A 34 -0.21 -0.29 2.64
CA LEU A 34 -0.19 -0.33 4.11
C LEU A 34 -0.48 -1.73 4.66
N VAL A 35 -1.50 -2.41 4.11
CA VAL A 35 -1.80 -3.80 4.46
C VAL A 35 -0.60 -4.70 4.15
N TRP A 36 -0.02 -4.58 2.95
CA TRP A 36 1.16 -5.36 2.59
C TRP A 36 2.35 -5.10 3.53
N PHE A 37 2.58 -3.84 3.90
CA PHE A 37 3.69 -3.49 4.78
C PHE A 37 3.48 -3.97 6.22
N GLU A 38 2.23 -4.01 6.69
CA GLU A 38 1.88 -4.64 7.96
C GLU A 38 2.21 -6.14 7.95
N GLU A 39 1.72 -6.88 6.95
CA GLU A 39 1.96 -8.32 6.79
C GLU A 39 3.45 -8.62 6.67
N LEU A 40 4.20 -7.83 5.90
CA LEU A 40 5.65 -7.95 5.79
C LEU A 40 6.34 -7.73 7.14
N THR A 41 5.90 -6.74 7.91
CA THR A 41 6.45 -6.46 9.24
C THR A 41 6.20 -7.63 10.19
N GLN A 42 4.99 -8.19 10.16
CA GLN A 42 4.65 -9.37 10.94
C GLN A 42 5.52 -10.57 10.53
N TYR A 43 5.66 -10.83 9.23
CA TYR A 43 6.50 -11.90 8.68
C TYR A 43 7.97 -11.77 9.08
N ARG A 44 8.57 -10.58 8.95
CA ARG A 44 9.97 -10.35 9.34
C ARG A 44 10.19 -10.52 10.85
N TYR A 45 9.19 -10.17 11.65
CA TYR A 45 9.24 -10.40 13.09
C TYR A 45 9.17 -11.90 13.44
N THR A 46 8.26 -12.67 12.84
CA THR A 46 8.16 -14.11 13.09
C THR A 46 9.41 -14.87 12.65
N ARG A 47 10.12 -14.36 11.64
CA ARG A 47 11.43 -14.83 11.17
C ARG A 47 12.61 -14.45 12.08
N GLY A 48 12.40 -13.57 13.06
CA GLY A 48 13.47 -13.05 13.93
C GLY A 48 14.40 -12.04 13.25
N GLU A 49 14.01 -11.51 12.08
CA GLU A 49 14.81 -10.53 11.33
C GLU A 49 14.70 -9.11 11.91
N ILE A 50 13.62 -8.83 12.65
CA ILE A 50 13.42 -7.57 13.38
C ILE A 50 13.06 -7.84 14.83
N LYS A 51 13.45 -6.92 15.71
CA LYS A 51 13.11 -6.98 17.14
C LYS A 51 11.67 -6.52 17.38
N LYS A 52 11.12 -6.91 18.54
CA LYS A 52 9.77 -6.51 18.97
C LYS A 52 9.59 -4.98 18.97
N GLU A 53 10.55 -4.24 19.49
CA GLU A 53 10.52 -2.76 19.51
C GLU A 53 10.45 -2.16 18.10
N GLN A 54 11.22 -2.71 17.15
CA GLN A 54 11.17 -2.27 15.75
C GLN A 54 9.82 -2.58 15.11
N LYS A 55 9.25 -3.77 15.38
CA LYS A 55 7.89 -4.12 14.94
C LYS A 55 6.87 -3.10 15.48
N GLU A 56 6.91 -2.78 16.77
CA GLU A 56 5.97 -1.85 17.40
C GLU A 56 6.07 -0.44 16.81
N ILE A 57 7.29 0.06 16.58
CA ILE A 57 7.52 1.35 15.91
C ILE A 57 6.88 1.37 14.51
N ILE A 58 7.08 0.30 13.73
CA ILE A 58 6.54 0.21 12.37
C ILE A 58 5.01 0.13 12.39
N LEU A 59 4.42 -0.69 13.28
CA LEU A 59 2.96 -0.81 13.39
C LEU A 59 2.31 0.51 13.83
N ASN A 60 2.91 1.24 14.76
CA ASN A 60 2.43 2.56 15.17
C ASN A 60 2.46 3.55 13.99
N TRP A 61 3.55 3.54 13.19
CA TRP A 61 3.63 4.36 11.98
C TRP A 61 2.56 3.98 10.95
N ILE A 62 2.29 2.69 10.75
CA ILE A 62 1.21 2.22 9.86
C ILE A 62 -0.15 2.76 10.33
N GLU A 63 -0.43 2.71 11.63
CA GLU A 63 -1.68 3.25 12.19
C GLU A 63 -1.82 4.76 11.96
N GLU A 64 -0.74 5.52 12.17
CA GLU A 64 -0.70 6.95 11.85
C GLU A 64 -0.95 7.22 10.37
N GLN A 65 -0.35 6.41 9.49
CA GLN A 65 -0.61 6.49 8.06
C GLN A 65 -2.08 6.16 7.75
N GLN A 66 -2.69 5.16 8.35
CA GLN A 66 -4.10 4.86 8.10
C GLN A 66 -4.98 6.08 8.40
N LYS A 67 -4.79 6.72 9.55
CA LYS A 67 -5.53 7.93 9.96
C LYS A 67 -5.35 9.11 8.99
N ILE A 68 -4.16 9.29 8.41
CA ILE A 68 -3.92 10.30 7.37
C ILE A 68 -4.72 9.96 6.11
N GLY A 69 -4.71 8.69 5.70
CA GLY A 69 -5.45 8.21 4.53
C GLY A 69 -6.96 8.44 4.66
N ASP A 70 -7.53 8.08 5.81
CA ASP A 70 -8.96 8.22 6.06
C ASP A 70 -9.40 9.70 5.93
N LYS A 71 -8.62 10.64 6.47
CA LYS A 71 -8.87 12.09 6.32
C LYS A 71 -8.76 12.56 4.87
N LEU A 72 -7.81 12.04 4.10
CA LEU A 72 -7.67 12.38 2.69
C LEU A 72 -8.87 11.88 1.89
N GLU A 73 -9.34 10.67 2.17
CA GLU A 73 -10.52 10.09 1.53
C GLU A 73 -11.79 10.90 1.84
N GLU A 74 -11.99 11.32 3.09
CA GLU A 74 -13.09 12.21 3.46
C GLU A 74 -13.06 13.54 2.69
N ASN A 75 -11.89 14.13 2.50
CA ASN A 75 -11.73 15.37 1.75
C ASN A 75 -11.99 15.19 0.24
N LEU A 76 -11.72 14.01 -0.31
CA LEU A 76 -11.98 13.68 -1.72
C LEU A 76 -13.47 13.40 -2.01
N LYS A 77 -14.25 13.04 -0.99
CA LYS A 77 -15.70 12.79 -1.08
C LYS A 77 -16.56 14.06 -0.95
N ARG A 78 -15.96 15.20 -0.60
CA ARG A 78 -16.62 16.51 -0.49
C ARG A 78 -16.50 17.30 -1.78
#